data_AF-A0A5C5FXD0-F1
#
_entry.id   AF-A0A5C5FXD0-F1
#
_cell.length_a   1.000
_cell.length_b   1.000
_cell.length_c   1.000
_cell.angle_alpha   90.00
_cell.angle_beta   90.00
_cell.angle_gamma   90.00
#
_symmetry.space_group_name_H-M   'P 1'
#
loop_
_entity.id
_entity.type
_entity.pdbx_description
1 polymer ?
#
loop_
_entity_poly.entity_id
_entity_poly.type
_entity_poly.pdbx_seq_one_letter_code
_entity_poly.pdbx_strand_id
1 'polypeptide(L)'
;MSGLLSSIAGAFRAPGPRQPRYIGAEDAALIDGWLMGGDDKGAFSLDQLMELAGLSVAQAVAKLYPLGPKLDKDPNGVKQKRTNERVLVCCGPGNQGGDGLVAARHLYHFGYSPSVFYPKNTPSAPQRLKKQCENLGLPLIAPPSSGASSFPMAPDAQDVAFRRAIENTDVVLDCVFGFSFKPPARAPFKTVLDELAKTSKPVLSVDIPSGWDVDEGDRDKTGFTPDALLSLTAPKKGVRAFVESGGKQCVSLSLVFHLARTDSRVCALPSAASSAGASSPSAFPPPPPLPSREHEHTADPRAPPRRAAPSPTSSSSTCQSTRPTGAKLSTLRGARSEASVRLARGA
;
A
#
# COMPACT_ATOMS: atom_id res chain seq x y z
N MET A 1 -10.80 29.39 19.94
CA MET A 1 -10.91 27.95 19.61
C MET A 1 -12.34 27.52 19.28
N SER A 2 -13.37 27.87 20.06
CA SER A 2 -14.77 27.48 19.81
C SER A 2 -15.27 27.72 18.37
N GLY A 3 -14.94 28.86 17.76
CA GLY A 3 -15.34 29.20 16.38
C GLY A 3 -14.73 28.32 15.27
N LEU A 4 -13.58 27.69 15.49
CA LEU A 4 -12.95 26.81 14.49
C LEU A 4 -13.64 25.43 14.49
N LEU A 5 -13.89 24.88 15.68
CA LEU A 5 -14.62 23.63 15.86
C LEU A 5 -16.12 23.77 15.53
N SER A 6 -16.77 24.89 15.87
CA SER A 6 -18.16 25.12 15.47
C SER A 6 -18.33 25.34 13.96
N SER A 7 -17.28 25.79 13.25
CA SER A 7 -17.26 25.84 11.78
C SER A 7 -17.17 24.44 11.16
N ILE A 8 -16.43 23.50 11.80
CA ILE A 8 -16.36 22.10 11.39
C ILE A 8 -17.67 21.36 11.70
N ALA A 9 -18.26 21.53 12.89
CA ALA A 9 -19.58 20.97 13.21
C ALA A 9 -20.70 21.59 12.33
N GLY A 10 -20.61 22.90 12.06
CA GLY A 10 -21.48 23.63 11.15
C GLY A 10 -21.32 23.27 9.67
N ALA A 11 -20.38 22.38 9.32
CA ALA A 11 -20.26 21.81 7.97
C ALA A 11 -21.46 20.91 7.60
N PHE A 12 -22.08 20.26 8.59
CA PHE A 12 -23.11 19.24 8.38
C PHE A 12 -24.56 19.79 8.34
N ARG A 13 -24.75 21.10 8.46
CA ARG A 13 -26.07 21.73 8.68
C ARG A 13 -26.67 22.44 7.45
N ALA A 14 -26.22 22.14 6.23
CA ALA A 14 -26.77 22.71 4.99
C ALA A 14 -26.83 21.69 3.84
N PRO A 15 -27.95 21.57 3.11
CA PRO A 15 -28.14 20.56 2.06
C PRO A 15 -27.58 21.03 0.71
N GLY A 16 -26.26 21.03 0.56
CA GLY A 16 -25.59 21.28 -0.71
C GLY A 16 -24.10 20.91 -0.68
N PRO A 17 -23.51 20.49 -1.81
CA PRO A 17 -22.10 20.11 -1.86
C PRO A 17 -21.19 21.33 -1.66
N ARG A 18 -20.79 21.58 -0.41
CA ARG A 18 -19.76 22.59 -0.10
C ARG A 18 -18.42 22.15 -0.68
N GLN A 19 -17.70 23.06 -1.34
CA GLN A 19 -16.34 22.75 -1.78
C GLN A 19 -15.45 22.40 -0.56
N PRO A 20 -14.50 21.46 -0.69
CA PRO A 20 -13.59 21.12 0.38
C PRO A 20 -12.81 22.36 0.87
N ARG A 21 -12.80 22.61 2.18
CA ARG A 21 -11.91 23.62 2.76
C ARG A 21 -10.48 23.08 2.73
N TYR A 22 -9.61 23.78 2.03
CA TYR A 22 -8.17 23.56 2.08
C TYR A 22 -7.60 24.04 3.42
N ILE A 23 -6.79 23.20 4.08
CA ILE A 23 -6.21 23.46 5.41
C ILE A 23 -4.68 23.60 5.34
N GLY A 24 -4.10 24.40 6.24
CA GLY A 24 -2.64 24.54 6.36
C GLY A 24 -2.00 23.48 7.26
N ALA A 25 -0.67 23.52 7.39
CA ALA A 25 0.07 22.62 8.28
C ALA A 25 -0.35 22.78 9.76
N GLU A 26 -0.62 24.02 10.19
CA GLU A 26 -1.08 24.33 11.55
C GLU A 26 -2.49 23.77 11.80
N ASP A 27 -3.44 24.02 10.88
CA ASP A 27 -4.80 23.48 10.95
C ASP A 27 -4.78 21.93 11.04
N ALA A 28 -3.94 21.28 10.22
CA ALA A 28 -3.78 19.82 10.22
C ALA A 28 -3.24 19.29 11.56
N ALA A 29 -2.18 19.93 12.09
CA ALA A 29 -1.62 19.57 13.40
C ALA A 29 -2.62 19.78 14.56
N LEU A 30 -3.45 20.83 14.48
CA LEU A 30 -4.52 21.07 15.47
C LEU A 30 -5.63 20.02 15.39
N ILE A 31 -6.00 19.55 14.19
CA ILE A 31 -6.99 18.49 14.01
C ILE A 31 -6.44 17.16 14.56
N ASP A 32 -5.22 16.77 14.19
CA ASP A 32 -4.58 15.55 14.70
C ASP A 32 -4.38 15.58 16.23
N GLY A 33 -3.95 16.72 16.78
CA GLY A 33 -3.82 16.92 18.23
C GLY A 33 -5.15 16.97 18.98
N TRP A 34 -6.27 17.24 18.29
CA TRP A 34 -7.61 17.11 18.85
C TRP A 34 -8.12 15.66 18.76
N LEU A 35 -7.90 14.99 17.62
CA LEU A 35 -8.23 13.57 17.42
C LEU A 35 -7.59 12.66 18.46
N MET A 36 -6.29 12.89 18.73
CA MET A 36 -5.51 12.14 19.74
C MET A 36 -5.60 12.72 21.16
N GLY A 37 -6.44 13.73 21.37
CA GLY A 37 -6.71 14.28 22.69
C GLY A 37 -7.47 13.32 23.60
N GLY A 38 -7.50 13.60 24.90
CA GLY A 38 -8.18 12.76 25.90
C GLY A 38 -9.71 12.77 25.81
N ASP A 39 -10.36 12.32 26.88
CA ASP A 39 -11.81 12.02 26.95
C ASP A 39 -12.75 13.21 26.62
N ASP A 40 -12.25 14.44 26.65
CA ASP A 40 -12.95 15.67 26.26
C ASP A 40 -12.88 15.99 24.75
N LYS A 41 -12.17 15.15 23.97
CA LYS A 41 -11.85 15.34 22.54
C LYS A 41 -12.09 14.04 21.76
N GLY A 42 -11.21 13.69 20.82
CA GLY A 42 -11.40 12.53 19.95
C GLY A 42 -11.12 11.17 20.61
N ALA A 43 -10.24 11.09 21.62
CA ALA A 43 -9.82 9.87 22.31
C ALA A 43 -9.27 8.74 21.38
N PHE A 44 -8.82 9.06 20.17
CA PHE A 44 -8.22 8.08 19.26
C PHE A 44 -6.74 7.86 19.56
N SER A 45 -6.32 6.61 19.64
CA SER A 45 -4.89 6.27 19.58
C SER A 45 -4.33 6.51 18.17
N LEU A 46 -3.04 6.82 18.10
CA LEU A 46 -2.32 6.97 16.82
C LEU A 46 -2.43 5.70 15.95
N ASP A 47 -2.34 4.51 16.55
CA ASP A 47 -2.50 3.23 15.83
C ASP A 47 -3.89 3.10 15.17
N GLN A 48 -4.97 3.58 15.80
CA GLN A 48 -6.32 3.57 15.20
C GLN A 48 -6.45 4.56 14.03
N LEU A 49 -5.86 5.75 14.16
CA LEU A 49 -5.87 6.75 13.08
C LEU A 49 -5.09 6.25 11.86
N MET A 50 -3.89 5.67 12.08
CA MET A 50 -3.09 5.07 11.01
C MET A 50 -3.79 3.86 10.37
N GLU A 51 -4.51 3.04 11.15
CA GLU A 51 -5.27 1.91 10.60
C GLU A 51 -6.36 2.38 9.61
N LEU A 52 -7.11 3.42 9.97
CA LEU A 52 -8.15 4.00 9.13
C LEU A 52 -7.57 4.75 7.92
N ALA A 53 -6.45 5.45 8.10
CA ALA A 53 -5.74 6.15 7.04
C ALA A 53 -5.19 5.17 6.00
N GLY A 54 -4.37 4.19 6.42
CA GLY A 54 -3.78 3.21 5.51
C GLY A 54 -4.80 2.28 4.84
N LEU A 55 -5.92 1.96 5.50
CA LEU A 55 -7.06 1.30 4.85
C LEU A 55 -7.65 2.17 3.73
N SER A 56 -7.84 3.47 3.99
CA SER A 56 -8.32 4.42 2.97
C SER A 56 -7.34 4.54 1.79
N VAL A 57 -6.04 4.48 2.06
CA VAL A 57 -4.98 4.45 1.04
C VAL A 57 -5.09 3.21 0.16
N ALA A 58 -5.19 2.01 0.77
CA ALA A 58 -5.35 0.76 0.01
C ALA A 58 -6.65 0.75 -0.82
N GLN A 59 -7.74 1.34 -0.31
CA GLN A 59 -9.00 1.51 -1.04
C GLN A 59 -8.87 2.48 -2.21
N ALA A 60 -8.11 3.57 -2.06
CA ALA A 60 -7.83 4.51 -3.15
C ALA A 60 -7.00 3.84 -4.27
N VAL A 61 -5.98 3.06 -3.91
CA VAL A 61 -5.23 2.23 -4.88
C VAL A 61 -6.17 1.26 -5.60
N ALA A 62 -7.04 0.55 -4.87
CA ALA A 62 -8.00 -0.39 -5.45
C ALA A 62 -8.99 0.27 -6.44
N LYS A 63 -9.34 1.53 -6.20
CA LYS A 63 -10.24 2.32 -7.05
C LYS A 63 -9.55 2.93 -8.28
N LEU A 64 -8.34 3.48 -8.10
CA LEU A 64 -7.61 4.22 -9.14
C LEU A 64 -6.78 3.30 -10.05
N TYR A 65 -6.25 2.21 -9.49
CA TYR A 65 -5.40 1.23 -10.17
C TYR A 65 -5.97 -0.19 -9.99
N PRO A 66 -7.20 -0.45 -10.47
CA PRO A 66 -7.84 -1.75 -10.28
C PRO A 66 -7.00 -2.88 -10.88
N LEU A 67 -6.98 -4.03 -10.20
CA LEU A 67 -6.27 -5.21 -10.67
C LEU A 67 -6.87 -5.69 -12.00
N GLY A 68 -6.01 -5.98 -12.98
CA GLY A 68 -6.42 -6.63 -14.24
C GLY A 68 -7.08 -8.00 -14.00
N PRO A 69 -7.68 -8.62 -15.03
CA PRO A 69 -8.29 -9.95 -14.90
C PRO A 69 -7.30 -10.97 -14.32
N LYS A 70 -7.80 -12.00 -13.63
CA LYS A 70 -6.96 -13.15 -13.31
C LYS A 70 -6.58 -13.82 -14.63
N LEU A 71 -5.29 -14.02 -14.84
CA LEU A 71 -4.76 -14.73 -15.99
C LEU A 71 -4.49 -16.17 -15.57
N ASP A 72 -4.76 -17.11 -16.47
CA ASP A 72 -4.32 -18.49 -16.32
C ASP A 72 -2.79 -18.58 -16.30
N LYS A 73 -2.28 -19.71 -15.84
CA LYS A 73 -0.86 -20.01 -15.97
C LYS A 73 -0.47 -20.05 -17.45
N ASP A 74 0.77 -19.66 -17.74
CA ASP A 74 1.32 -19.83 -19.09
C ASP A 74 1.43 -21.33 -19.45
N PRO A 75 1.75 -21.69 -20.70
CA PRO A 75 1.93 -23.09 -21.10
C PRO A 75 2.99 -23.88 -20.31
N ASN A 76 3.88 -23.18 -19.58
CA ASN A 76 4.91 -23.76 -18.72
C ASN A 76 4.47 -23.87 -17.24
N GLY A 77 3.23 -23.49 -16.90
CA GLY A 77 2.69 -23.53 -15.55
C GLY A 77 3.06 -22.33 -14.67
N VAL A 78 3.66 -21.28 -15.23
CA VAL A 78 4.10 -20.07 -14.54
C VAL A 78 2.91 -19.14 -14.29
N LYS A 79 2.80 -18.60 -13.07
CA LYS A 79 1.77 -17.58 -12.76
C LYS A 79 2.03 -16.33 -13.59
N GLN A 80 1.08 -15.97 -14.44
CA GLN A 80 1.11 -14.69 -15.14
C GLN A 80 0.77 -13.52 -14.21
N LYS A 81 1.42 -12.39 -14.46
CA LYS A 81 1.28 -11.15 -13.67
C LYS A 81 0.07 -10.36 -14.14
N ARG A 82 -0.76 -9.89 -13.21
CA ARG A 82 -1.94 -9.06 -13.52
C ARG A 82 -1.53 -7.58 -13.68
N THR A 83 -2.29 -6.82 -14.46
CA THR A 83 -2.13 -5.35 -14.53
C THR A 83 -2.34 -4.74 -13.14
N ASN A 84 -1.52 -3.75 -12.78
CA ASN A 84 -1.49 -3.07 -11.48
C ASN A 84 -1.21 -3.98 -10.26
N GLU A 85 -0.78 -5.23 -10.44
CA GLU A 85 -0.59 -6.16 -9.32
C GLU A 85 0.55 -5.75 -8.38
N ARG A 86 1.63 -5.18 -8.89
CA ARG A 86 2.81 -4.84 -8.09
C ARG A 86 2.74 -3.39 -7.65
N VAL A 87 2.79 -3.17 -6.33
CA VAL A 87 2.76 -1.83 -5.72
C VAL A 87 4.00 -1.67 -4.85
N LEU A 88 4.80 -0.63 -5.12
CA LEU A 88 5.95 -0.28 -4.30
C LEU A 88 5.52 0.81 -3.31
N VAL A 89 5.54 0.49 -2.02
CA VAL A 89 5.16 1.42 -0.96
C VAL A 89 6.41 2.06 -0.36
N CYS A 90 6.59 3.35 -0.64
CA CYS A 90 7.72 4.16 -0.17
C CYS A 90 7.38 4.76 1.20
N CYS A 91 7.88 4.16 2.27
CA CYS A 91 7.55 4.57 3.65
C CYS A 91 8.57 5.56 4.23
N GLY A 92 8.05 6.65 4.79
CA GLY A 92 8.80 7.64 5.55
C GLY A 92 9.05 7.29 7.02
N PRO A 93 9.86 8.09 7.74
CA PRO A 93 10.34 7.78 9.08
C PRO A 93 9.36 8.09 10.22
N GLY A 94 8.13 8.52 9.91
CA GLY A 94 7.08 8.91 10.85
C GLY A 94 5.70 8.40 10.44
N ASN A 95 4.63 9.01 10.96
CA ASN A 95 3.25 8.53 10.82
C ASN A 95 2.85 8.22 9.37
N GLN A 96 3.26 9.04 8.39
CA GLN A 96 2.94 8.80 6.97
C GLN A 96 3.47 7.45 6.45
N GLY A 97 4.65 7.03 6.92
CA GLY A 97 5.19 5.69 6.63
C GLY A 97 4.47 4.59 7.40
N GLY A 98 3.86 4.89 8.55
CA GLY A 98 2.91 4.03 9.25
C GLY A 98 1.66 3.76 8.41
N ASP A 99 1.05 4.81 7.85
CA ASP A 99 -0.07 4.68 6.90
C ASP A 99 0.31 3.82 5.70
N GLY A 100 1.54 3.98 5.18
CA GLY A 100 2.11 3.13 4.13
C GLY A 100 2.23 1.66 4.53
N LEU A 101 2.69 1.35 5.74
CA LEU A 101 2.78 -0.02 6.25
C LEU A 101 1.39 -0.67 6.44
N VAL A 102 0.41 0.10 6.95
CA VAL A 102 -0.99 -0.33 7.02
C VAL A 102 -1.55 -0.58 5.60
N ALA A 103 -1.29 0.34 4.67
CA ALA A 103 -1.74 0.21 3.28
C ALA A 103 -1.14 -1.02 2.60
N ALA A 104 0.16 -1.30 2.80
CA ALA A 104 0.82 -2.50 2.29
C ALA A 104 0.15 -3.79 2.78
N ARG A 105 -0.20 -3.86 4.07
CA ARG A 105 -0.98 -5.00 4.62
C ARG A 105 -2.36 -5.13 3.96
N HIS A 106 -3.13 -4.05 3.85
CA HIS A 106 -4.47 -4.11 3.24
C HIS A 106 -4.40 -4.44 1.75
N LEU A 107 -3.43 -3.90 1.01
CA LEU A 107 -3.19 -4.23 -0.40
C LEU A 107 -2.94 -5.72 -0.63
N TYR A 108 -2.15 -6.35 0.24
CA TYR A 108 -1.96 -7.81 0.22
C TYR A 108 -3.30 -8.55 0.37
N HIS A 109 -4.14 -8.15 1.33
CA HIS A 109 -5.47 -8.73 1.51
C HIS A 109 -6.44 -8.43 0.36
N PHE A 110 -6.25 -7.33 -0.37
CA PHE A 110 -7.00 -6.98 -1.59
C PHE A 110 -6.49 -7.73 -2.84
N GLY A 111 -5.46 -8.57 -2.71
CA GLY A 111 -4.93 -9.39 -3.79
C GLY A 111 -3.89 -8.72 -4.69
N TYR A 112 -3.32 -7.59 -4.24
CA TYR A 112 -2.10 -7.01 -4.81
C TYR A 112 -0.87 -7.78 -4.30
N SER A 113 0.28 -7.54 -4.93
CA SER A 113 1.61 -7.99 -4.51
C SER A 113 2.46 -6.78 -4.09
N PRO A 114 2.23 -6.21 -2.89
CA PRO A 114 2.97 -5.04 -2.43
C PRO A 114 4.39 -5.41 -1.98
N SER A 115 5.35 -4.52 -2.27
CA SER A 115 6.66 -4.48 -1.65
C SER A 115 6.83 -3.15 -0.90
N VAL A 116 7.64 -3.14 0.15
CA VAL A 116 7.83 -1.97 1.01
C VAL A 116 9.29 -1.52 0.95
N PHE A 117 9.50 -0.25 0.65
CA PHE A 117 10.79 0.43 0.81
C PHE A 117 10.74 1.29 2.07
N TYR A 118 11.57 0.98 3.07
CA TYR A 118 11.60 1.67 4.35
C TYR A 118 13.04 1.92 4.83
N PRO A 119 13.74 2.94 4.29
CA PRO A 119 15.20 3.07 4.37
C PRO A 119 15.71 3.60 5.72
N LYS A 120 14.83 4.10 6.60
CA LYS A 120 15.24 4.68 7.88
C LYS A 120 14.36 4.20 9.02
N ASN A 121 14.97 3.41 9.91
CA ASN A 121 14.36 3.07 11.18
C ASN A 121 14.62 4.20 12.20
N THR A 122 13.59 4.62 12.92
CA THR A 122 13.67 5.63 13.99
C THR A 122 13.17 5.05 15.31
N PRO A 123 13.51 5.62 16.49
CA PRO A 123 12.94 5.15 17.75
C PRO A 123 11.40 5.25 17.80
N SER A 124 10.83 6.24 17.10
CA SER A 124 9.39 6.44 16.91
C SER A 124 8.81 5.70 15.70
N ALA A 125 9.59 4.88 14.99
CA ALA A 125 9.09 4.13 13.85
C ALA A 125 8.08 3.05 14.31
N PRO A 126 6.98 2.84 13.56
CA PRO A 126 5.93 1.89 13.93
C PRO A 126 6.38 0.43 13.72
N GLN A 127 7.24 -0.06 14.62
CA GLN A 127 7.79 -1.42 14.59
C GLN A 127 6.70 -2.49 14.52
N ARG A 128 5.56 -2.26 15.18
CA ARG A 128 4.40 -3.18 15.18
C ARG A 128 3.82 -3.33 13.77
N LEU A 129 3.69 -2.24 13.02
CA LEU A 129 3.18 -2.25 11.63
C LEU A 129 4.20 -2.87 10.67
N LYS A 130 5.49 -2.53 10.82
CA LYS A 130 6.60 -3.20 10.11
C LYS A 130 6.57 -4.72 10.35
N LYS A 131 6.38 -5.14 11.60
CA LYS A 131 6.32 -6.56 11.98
C LYS A 131 5.10 -7.29 11.41
N GLN A 132 3.96 -6.61 11.28
CA GLN A 132 2.79 -7.17 10.58
C GLN A 132 3.10 -7.45 9.10
N CYS A 133 3.80 -6.53 8.41
CA CYS A 133 4.23 -6.73 7.02
C CYS A 133 5.21 -7.91 6.88
N GLU A 134 6.18 -8.03 7.79
CA GLU A 134 7.11 -9.18 7.85
C GLU A 134 6.37 -10.51 8.08
N ASN A 135 5.38 -10.53 8.98
CA ASN A 135 4.60 -11.73 9.28
C ASN A 135 3.70 -12.19 8.12
N LEU A 136 3.37 -11.29 7.19
CA LEU A 136 2.70 -11.61 5.91
C LEU A 136 3.69 -11.99 4.80
N GLY A 137 5.00 -11.97 5.07
CA GLY A 137 6.04 -12.27 4.09
C GLY A 137 6.20 -11.20 3.00
N LEU A 138 5.81 -9.95 3.26
CA LEU A 138 5.95 -8.88 2.27
C LEU A 138 7.44 -8.57 2.02
N PRO A 139 7.88 -8.44 0.75
CA PRO A 139 9.25 -8.02 0.45
C PRO A 139 9.55 -6.64 1.03
N LEU A 140 10.51 -6.59 1.96
CA LEU A 140 10.85 -5.39 2.72
C LEU A 140 12.30 -4.98 2.47
N ILE A 141 12.49 -3.84 1.82
CA ILE A 141 13.79 -3.20 1.60
C ILE A 141 13.99 -2.18 2.71
N ALA A 142 14.67 -2.58 3.78
CA ALA A 142 14.90 -1.77 4.97
C ALA A 142 16.31 -2.03 5.54
N PRO A 143 16.84 -1.15 6.41
CA PRO A 143 18.02 -1.46 7.20
C PRO A 143 17.84 -2.78 7.98
N PRO A 144 18.88 -3.61 8.12
CA PRO A 144 18.82 -4.79 8.96
C PRO A 144 18.53 -4.38 10.41
N SER A 145 17.76 -5.20 11.11
CA SER A 145 17.55 -5.04 12.56
C SER A 145 18.91 -5.06 13.28
N SER A 146 19.04 -4.23 14.31
CA SER A 146 20.28 -4.13 15.12
C SER A 146 20.73 -5.52 15.60
N GLY A 147 21.89 -5.99 15.11
CA GLY A 147 22.44 -7.32 15.41
C GLY A 147 22.19 -8.44 14.39
N ALA A 148 21.51 -8.17 13.26
CA ALA A 148 21.16 -9.20 12.27
C ALA A 148 22.26 -9.56 11.25
N SER A 149 23.39 -8.83 11.22
CA SER A 149 24.52 -9.12 10.32
C SER A 149 25.84 -8.62 10.92
N SER A 150 26.87 -9.48 10.91
CA SER A 150 28.26 -9.10 11.23
C SER A 150 28.98 -8.40 10.06
N PHE A 151 28.37 -8.40 8.87
CA PHE A 151 28.91 -7.75 7.67
C PHE A 151 28.17 -6.42 7.40
N PRO A 152 28.91 -5.31 7.17
CA PRO A 152 28.30 -4.06 6.77
C PRO A 152 27.67 -4.20 5.37
N MET A 153 26.48 -3.62 5.18
CA MET A 153 25.92 -3.44 3.84
C MET A 153 26.81 -2.47 3.05
N ALA A 154 26.91 -2.68 1.74
CA ALA A 154 27.51 -1.68 0.85
C ALA A 154 26.74 -0.34 0.97
N PRO A 155 27.41 0.83 0.97
CA PRO A 155 26.78 2.13 1.26
C PRO A 155 25.58 2.47 0.36
N ASP A 156 25.58 1.97 -0.87
CA ASP A 156 24.60 2.18 -1.93
C ASP A 156 23.57 1.05 -2.07
N ALA A 157 23.69 -0.04 -1.30
CA ALA A 157 22.88 -1.25 -1.49
C ALA A 157 21.36 -1.00 -1.38
N GLN A 158 20.92 -0.05 -0.53
CA GLN A 158 19.52 0.34 -0.44
C GLN A 158 19.05 1.13 -1.66
N ASP A 159 19.87 2.05 -2.18
CA ASP A 159 19.56 2.84 -3.37
C ASP A 159 19.49 1.95 -4.62
N VAL A 160 20.40 0.96 -4.75
CA VAL A 160 20.36 -0.06 -5.82
C VAL A 160 19.11 -0.94 -5.71
N ALA A 161 18.78 -1.41 -4.50
CA ALA A 161 17.57 -2.20 -4.26
C ALA A 161 16.29 -1.39 -4.58
N PHE A 162 16.27 -0.10 -4.24
CA PHE A 162 15.16 0.81 -4.52
C PHE A 162 14.96 1.06 -6.02
N ARG A 163 16.03 1.36 -6.77
CA ARG A 163 15.96 1.53 -8.24
C ARG A 163 15.43 0.26 -8.92
N ARG A 164 15.93 -0.90 -8.52
CA ARG A 164 15.42 -2.18 -9.02
C ARG A 164 13.94 -2.40 -8.66
N ALA A 165 13.49 -1.97 -7.48
CA ALA A 165 12.10 -2.09 -7.07
C ALA A 165 11.17 -1.18 -7.87
N ILE A 166 11.54 0.06 -8.15
CA ILE A 166 10.71 1.00 -8.92
C ILE A 166 10.61 0.61 -10.41
N GLU A 167 11.67 0.05 -11.00
CA GLU A 167 11.61 -0.57 -12.34
C GLU A 167 10.60 -1.73 -12.38
N ASN A 168 10.61 -2.55 -11.31
CA ASN A 168 9.83 -3.78 -11.19
C ASN A 168 8.48 -3.61 -10.47
N THR A 169 7.99 -2.39 -10.28
CA THR A 169 6.61 -2.13 -9.84
C THR A 169 5.70 -1.76 -11.01
N ASP A 170 4.40 -1.67 -10.74
CA ASP A 170 3.38 -1.17 -11.66
C ASP A 170 2.82 0.17 -11.18
N VAL A 171 2.62 0.30 -9.87
CA VAL A 171 2.23 1.52 -9.18
C VAL A 171 3.26 1.85 -8.09
N VAL A 172 3.52 3.12 -7.85
CA VAL A 172 4.27 3.60 -6.68
C VAL A 172 3.31 4.29 -5.73
N LEU A 173 3.41 3.97 -4.45
CA LEU A 173 2.67 4.62 -3.37
C LEU A 173 3.64 5.46 -2.55
N ASP A 174 3.52 6.78 -2.68
CA ASP A 174 4.31 7.76 -1.95
C ASP A 174 3.69 8.01 -0.56
N CYS A 175 4.32 7.40 0.44
CA CYS A 175 4.03 7.56 1.87
C CYS A 175 5.28 8.10 2.62
N VAL A 176 6.09 8.93 1.97
CA VAL A 176 7.37 9.38 2.53
C VAL A 176 7.20 10.55 3.50
N PHE A 177 6.46 11.58 3.12
CA PHE A 177 6.32 12.81 3.90
C PHE A 177 4.88 13.36 3.82
N GLY A 178 4.21 13.47 4.98
CA GLY A 178 2.89 14.09 5.12
C GLY A 178 2.96 15.55 5.58
N PHE A 179 1.83 16.13 6.02
CA PHE A 179 1.69 17.54 6.43
C PHE A 179 2.66 18.06 7.52
N SER A 180 3.37 17.18 8.24
CA SER A 180 4.35 17.56 9.28
C SER A 180 5.77 17.78 8.74
N PHE A 181 6.00 17.52 7.46
CA PHE A 181 7.30 17.68 6.81
C PHE A 181 7.65 19.15 6.59
N LYS A 182 8.95 19.46 6.62
CA LYS A 182 9.52 20.76 6.27
C LYS A 182 10.68 20.55 5.29
N PRO A 183 10.63 21.11 4.07
CA PRO A 183 11.75 21.07 3.12
C PRO A 183 13.03 21.68 3.71
N PRO A 184 14.23 21.32 3.18
CA PRO A 184 14.48 20.35 2.12
C PRO A 184 14.63 18.91 2.63
N ALA A 185 14.33 17.94 1.75
CA ALA A 185 14.57 16.52 2.04
C ALA A 185 16.07 16.21 2.11
N ARG A 186 16.44 15.29 3.02
CA ARG A 186 17.83 14.84 3.24
C ARG A 186 17.97 13.36 2.90
N ALA A 187 19.19 12.87 2.75
CA ALA A 187 19.47 11.44 2.59
C ALA A 187 18.88 10.62 3.77
N PRO A 188 18.35 9.40 3.51
CA PRO A 188 18.25 8.71 2.22
C PRO A 188 17.08 9.20 1.33
N PHE A 189 16.15 9.99 1.88
CA PHE A 189 14.90 10.37 1.20
C PHE A 189 15.09 11.29 0.00
N LYS A 190 16.20 12.04 -0.11
CA LYS A 190 16.51 12.81 -1.33
C LYS A 190 16.58 11.88 -2.55
N THR A 191 17.29 10.75 -2.46
CA THR A 191 17.34 9.76 -3.56
C THR A 191 15.94 9.29 -3.93
N VAL A 192 15.07 9.07 -2.95
CA VAL A 192 13.67 8.66 -3.21
C VAL A 192 12.94 9.67 -4.07
N LEU A 193 12.97 10.96 -3.69
CA LEU A 193 12.32 12.02 -4.47
C LEU A 193 12.95 12.17 -5.86
N ASP A 194 14.28 12.07 -5.96
CA ASP A 194 15.01 12.13 -7.23
C ASP A 194 14.62 11.01 -8.21
N GLU A 195 14.29 9.79 -7.74
CA GLU A 195 13.79 8.71 -8.60
C GLU A 195 12.27 8.83 -8.87
N LEU A 196 11.47 9.32 -7.91
CA LEU A 196 10.04 9.62 -8.13
C LEU A 196 9.85 10.70 -9.22
N ALA A 197 10.77 11.65 -9.34
CA ALA A 197 10.75 12.67 -10.40
C ALA A 197 11.16 12.13 -11.79
N LYS A 198 11.83 10.97 -11.87
CA LYS A 198 12.31 10.36 -13.12
C LYS A 198 11.45 9.20 -13.61
N THR A 199 10.64 8.62 -12.71
CA THR A 199 9.89 7.40 -13.03
C THR A 199 8.74 7.67 -13.99
N SER A 200 8.48 6.73 -14.90
CA SER A 200 7.29 6.71 -15.75
C SER A 200 6.13 5.90 -15.15
N LYS A 201 6.29 5.37 -13.93
CA LYS A 201 5.24 4.65 -13.20
C LYS A 201 4.24 5.64 -12.61
N PRO A 202 2.93 5.33 -12.59
CA PRO A 202 1.97 6.14 -11.85
C PRO A 202 2.33 6.18 -10.35
N VAL A 203 2.45 7.38 -9.82
CA VAL A 203 2.66 7.64 -8.40
C VAL A 203 1.35 8.12 -7.78
N LEU A 204 0.88 7.44 -6.74
CA LEU A 204 -0.15 7.92 -5.83
C LEU A 204 0.53 8.53 -4.61
N SER A 205 0.42 9.85 -4.44
CA SER A 205 0.86 10.49 -3.19
C SER A 205 -0.22 10.43 -2.13
N VAL A 206 0.19 10.21 -0.88
CA VAL A 206 -0.69 10.21 0.28
C VAL A 206 -0.50 11.50 1.07
N ASP A 207 -1.63 12.09 1.42
CA ASP A 207 -1.79 13.36 2.12
C ASP A 207 -1.39 14.60 1.32
N ILE A 208 -0.12 14.65 0.91
CA ILE A 208 0.53 15.67 0.08
C ILE A 208 1.71 15.01 -0.68
N PRO A 209 2.08 15.45 -1.89
CA PRO A 209 3.24 14.89 -2.58
C PRO A 209 4.53 15.17 -1.81
N SER A 210 5.30 14.11 -1.55
CA SER A 210 6.49 14.22 -0.70
C SER A 210 7.52 15.19 -1.27
N GLY A 211 7.94 16.14 -0.43
CA GLY A 211 8.88 17.21 -0.81
C GLY A 211 8.21 18.57 -1.04
N TRP A 212 6.89 18.62 -1.27
CA TRP A 212 6.16 19.87 -1.44
C TRP A 212 6.00 20.61 -0.10
N ASP A 213 5.83 21.93 -0.17
CA ASP A 213 5.39 22.75 0.96
C ASP A 213 3.89 22.54 1.20
N VAL A 214 3.50 22.47 2.48
CA VAL A 214 2.15 22.09 2.92
C VAL A 214 1.13 23.21 2.68
N ASP A 215 1.58 24.46 2.73
CA ASP A 215 0.76 25.63 2.50
C ASP A 215 0.97 26.20 1.10
N GLU A 216 2.19 26.16 0.56
CA GLU A 216 2.57 26.78 -0.72
C GLU A 216 2.73 25.82 -1.92
N GLY A 217 2.84 24.51 -1.70
CA GLY A 217 3.00 23.51 -2.78
C GLY A 217 4.44 23.34 -3.29
N ASP A 218 4.60 23.00 -4.57
CA ASP A 218 5.93 22.88 -5.21
C ASP A 218 6.51 24.26 -5.57
N ARG A 219 7.02 24.95 -4.56
CA ARG A 219 7.56 26.33 -4.64
C ARG A 219 8.63 26.47 -5.74
N ASP A 220 9.54 25.51 -5.81
CA ASP A 220 10.72 25.57 -6.66
C ASP A 220 10.51 24.88 -8.02
N LYS A 221 9.36 24.24 -8.24
CA LYS A 221 9.07 23.38 -9.41
C LYS A 221 10.11 22.27 -9.59
N THR A 222 10.61 21.74 -8.46
CA THR A 222 11.59 20.65 -8.41
C THR A 222 10.99 19.36 -7.85
N GLY A 223 9.76 19.41 -7.35
CA GLY A 223 8.99 18.24 -6.99
C GLY A 223 8.59 17.42 -8.21
N PHE A 224 8.20 16.17 -7.97
CA PHE A 224 7.51 15.38 -8.97
C PHE A 224 6.01 15.71 -8.97
N THR A 225 5.34 15.48 -10.10
CA THR A 225 3.87 15.54 -10.19
C THR A 225 3.32 14.12 -10.08
N PRO A 226 2.45 13.81 -9.10
CA PRO A 226 1.85 12.48 -9.01
C PRO A 226 0.78 12.26 -10.09
N ASP A 227 0.48 10.99 -10.41
CA ASP A 227 -0.66 10.64 -11.26
C ASP A 227 -1.99 10.89 -10.53
N ALA A 228 -1.99 10.66 -9.20
CA ALA A 228 -3.12 10.97 -8.33
C ALA A 228 -2.68 11.29 -6.90
N LEU A 229 -3.55 11.95 -6.16
CA LEU A 229 -3.37 12.31 -4.76
C LEU A 229 -4.53 11.79 -3.91
N LEU A 230 -4.25 11.19 -2.76
CA LEU A 230 -5.24 10.95 -1.71
C LEU A 230 -4.96 11.87 -0.51
N SER A 231 -5.72 12.94 -0.34
CA SER A 231 -5.64 13.74 0.89
C SER A 231 -6.39 13.06 2.03
N LEU A 232 -5.74 12.89 3.18
CA LEU A 232 -6.36 12.36 4.39
C LEU A 232 -7.01 13.51 5.18
N THR A 233 -8.17 13.23 5.79
CA THR A 233 -8.98 14.15 6.62
C THR A 233 -9.55 15.36 5.87
N ALA A 234 -8.70 16.21 5.30
CA ALA A 234 -9.04 17.36 4.45
C ALA A 234 -7.87 17.67 3.49
N PRO A 235 -8.11 18.32 2.33
CA PRO A 235 -7.03 18.68 1.40
C PRO A 235 -6.10 19.77 1.97
N LYS A 236 -4.79 19.67 1.69
CA LYS A 236 -3.77 20.65 2.11
C LYS A 236 -3.69 21.82 1.12
N LYS A 237 -3.51 23.06 1.58
CA LYS A 237 -3.45 24.23 0.69
C LYS A 237 -2.43 24.08 -0.45
N GLY A 238 -1.25 23.51 -0.18
CA GLY A 238 -0.19 23.31 -1.17
C GLY A 238 -0.58 22.43 -2.37
N VAL A 239 -1.63 21.60 -2.27
CA VAL A 239 -2.11 20.77 -3.40
C VAL A 239 -3.21 21.45 -4.22
N ARG A 240 -3.66 22.65 -3.85
CA ARG A 240 -4.75 23.36 -4.51
C ARG A 240 -4.45 23.62 -5.99
N ALA A 241 -3.26 24.13 -6.32
CA ALA A 241 -2.86 24.42 -7.69
C ALA A 241 -2.81 23.18 -8.59
N PHE A 242 -2.46 22.01 -8.03
CA PHE A 242 -2.51 20.71 -8.73
C PHE A 242 -3.94 20.29 -9.07
N VAL A 243 -4.90 20.52 -8.16
CA VAL A 243 -6.31 20.19 -8.41
C VAL A 243 -6.93 21.17 -9.41
N GLU A 244 -6.63 22.47 -9.27
CA GLU A 244 -7.12 23.52 -10.18
C GLU A 244 -6.55 23.38 -11.61
N SER A 245 -5.39 22.75 -11.79
CA SER A 245 -4.83 22.39 -13.11
C SER A 245 -5.33 21.05 -13.68
N GLY A 246 -6.27 20.38 -13.00
CA GLY A 246 -6.89 19.13 -13.46
C GLY A 246 -6.28 17.84 -12.89
N GLY A 247 -5.39 17.94 -11.90
CA GLY A 247 -4.82 16.80 -11.18
C GLY A 247 -5.87 15.96 -10.44
N LYS A 248 -5.70 14.63 -10.47
CA LYS A 248 -6.65 13.70 -9.85
C LYS A 248 -6.50 13.72 -8.33
N GLN A 249 -7.52 14.17 -7.61
CA GLN A 249 -7.56 14.09 -6.14
C GLN A 249 -8.74 13.27 -5.63
N CYS A 250 -8.46 12.39 -4.66
CA CYS A 250 -9.43 11.81 -3.75
C CYS A 250 -9.25 12.42 -2.35
N VAL A 251 -10.33 12.52 -1.57
CA VAL A 251 -10.28 12.94 -0.16
C VAL A 251 -10.86 11.82 0.70
N SER A 252 -10.09 11.31 1.66
CA SER A 252 -10.62 10.36 2.65
C SER A 252 -11.24 11.11 3.84
N LEU A 253 -12.55 10.95 3.98
CA LEU A 253 -13.32 11.42 5.14
C LEU A 253 -13.48 10.35 6.23
N SER A 254 -12.79 9.21 6.13
CA SER A 254 -12.93 8.07 7.06
C SER A 254 -12.67 8.45 8.52
N LEU A 255 -11.73 9.37 8.77
CA LEU A 255 -11.47 9.95 10.10
C LEU A 255 -12.62 10.87 10.57
N VAL A 256 -13.24 11.61 9.66
CA VAL A 256 -14.27 12.62 9.96
C VAL A 256 -15.64 11.98 10.25
N PHE A 257 -15.97 10.88 9.57
CA PHE A 257 -17.26 10.18 9.75
C PHE A 257 -17.43 9.50 11.12
N HIS A 258 -16.34 9.21 11.83
CA HIS A 258 -16.42 8.74 13.22
C HIS A 258 -16.78 9.89 14.19
N LEU A 259 -16.19 11.08 13.98
CA LEU A 259 -16.45 12.26 14.80
C LEU A 259 -17.89 12.75 14.73
N ALA A 260 -18.49 12.71 13.53
CA ALA A 260 -19.87 13.16 13.32
C ALA A 260 -20.92 12.26 14.00
N ARG A 261 -20.54 11.12 14.60
CA ARG A 261 -21.45 10.19 15.28
C ARG A 261 -21.30 10.14 16.80
N THR A 262 -20.17 10.57 17.37
CA THR A 262 -19.93 10.51 18.81
C THR A 262 -20.52 11.69 19.59
N ASP A 263 -20.81 12.82 18.93
CA ASP A 263 -21.41 13.99 19.59
C ASP A 263 -22.96 14.00 19.50
N SER A 264 -23.59 13.22 20.38
CA SER A 264 -25.04 13.28 20.60
C SER A 264 -25.51 14.55 21.35
N ARG A 265 -24.59 15.41 21.81
CA ARG A 265 -24.91 16.68 22.48
C ARG A 265 -25.09 17.84 21.49
N VAL A 266 -24.63 17.69 20.25
CA VAL A 266 -24.92 18.62 19.12
C VAL A 266 -26.31 18.40 18.51
N CYS A 267 -26.97 17.26 18.77
CA CYS A 267 -28.24 16.87 18.15
C CYS A 267 -29.50 17.00 19.04
N ALA A 268 -29.41 17.62 20.23
CA ALA A 268 -30.52 17.68 21.18
C ALA A 268 -31.15 19.09 21.31
N LEU A 269 -32.49 19.14 21.16
CA LEU A 269 -33.43 20.27 21.41
C LEU A 269 -33.53 21.37 20.30
N PRO A 270 -34.73 21.93 20.08
CA PRO A 270 -35.90 21.18 19.60
C PRO A 270 -36.42 21.73 18.24
N SER A 271 -37.15 20.89 17.50
CA SER A 271 -37.76 21.29 16.22
C SER A 271 -38.93 22.26 16.44
N ALA A 272 -38.81 23.48 15.90
CA ALA A 272 -39.97 24.31 15.57
C ALA A 272 -40.40 23.98 14.13
N ALA A 273 -41.69 23.75 13.93
CA ALA A 273 -42.22 23.13 12.73
C ALA A 273 -42.05 23.97 11.44
N SER A 274 -41.76 23.30 10.33
CA SER A 274 -42.51 23.50 9.09
C SER A 274 -42.35 22.30 8.15
N SER A 275 -43.48 21.82 7.63
CA SER A 275 -43.59 20.72 6.68
C SER A 275 -43.38 21.19 5.24
N ALA A 276 -42.54 20.48 4.49
CA ALA A 276 -42.69 20.32 3.04
C ALA A 276 -41.96 19.04 2.59
N GLY A 277 -42.67 18.13 1.93
CA GLY A 277 -42.10 16.86 1.48
C GLY A 277 -41.38 16.99 0.13
N ALA A 278 -40.29 16.25 -0.04
CA ALA A 278 -39.72 15.92 -1.34
C ALA A 278 -39.13 14.50 -1.28
N SER A 279 -39.49 13.67 -2.25
CA SER A 279 -39.09 12.26 -2.34
C SER A 279 -37.62 12.10 -2.73
N SER A 280 -36.89 11.25 -2.03
CA SER A 280 -35.51 10.86 -2.35
C SER A 280 -35.44 9.52 -3.10
N PRO A 281 -34.49 9.33 -4.02
CA PRO A 281 -34.19 8.02 -4.58
C PRO A 281 -33.39 7.16 -3.59
N SER A 282 -33.44 5.84 -3.81
CA SER A 282 -32.99 4.79 -2.87
C SER A 282 -31.53 4.87 -2.43
N ALA A 283 -31.29 4.64 -1.14
CA ALA A 283 -29.98 4.23 -0.63
C ALA A 283 -29.58 2.85 -1.20
N PHE A 284 -28.29 2.65 -1.47
CA PHE A 284 -27.76 1.36 -1.91
C PHE A 284 -27.87 0.29 -0.81
N PRO A 285 -28.19 -0.98 -1.15
CA PRO A 285 -28.13 -2.09 -0.20
C PRO A 285 -26.67 -2.43 0.19
N PRO A 286 -26.46 -3.08 1.35
CA PRO A 286 -25.13 -3.54 1.76
C PRO A 286 -24.57 -4.62 0.80
N PRO A 287 -23.23 -4.79 0.74
CA PRO A 287 -22.62 -5.79 -0.12
C PRO A 287 -23.01 -7.23 0.30
N PRO A 288 -23.07 -8.18 -0.65
CA PRO A 288 -23.40 -9.57 -0.36
C PRO A 288 -22.31 -10.24 0.51
N PRO A 289 -22.67 -11.26 1.32
CA PRO A 289 -21.70 -12.01 2.10
C PRO A 289 -20.70 -12.75 1.21
N LEU A 290 -19.46 -12.84 1.68
CA LEU A 290 -18.41 -13.61 1.01
C LEU A 290 -18.77 -15.11 0.99
N PRO A 291 -18.48 -15.85 -0.09
CA PRO A 291 -18.74 -17.28 -0.15
C PRO A 291 -17.88 -18.02 0.88
N SER A 292 -18.53 -18.84 1.70
CA SER A 292 -17.89 -19.75 2.63
C SER A 292 -17.02 -20.76 1.88
N ARG A 293 -15.73 -20.81 2.21
CA ARG A 293 -14.88 -21.95 1.82
C ARG A 293 -15.32 -23.19 2.58
N GLU A 294 -15.84 -24.17 1.88
CA GLU A 294 -15.91 -25.54 2.39
C GLU A 294 -14.48 -26.05 2.60
N HIS A 295 -14.12 -26.32 3.85
CA HIS A 295 -12.91 -27.05 4.20
C HIS A 295 -13.30 -28.51 4.42
N GLU A 296 -13.13 -29.32 3.37
CA GLU A 296 -13.37 -30.77 3.39
C GLU A 296 -12.27 -31.48 4.22
N HIS A 297 -12.43 -31.48 5.55
CA HIS A 297 -11.63 -32.29 6.47
C HIS A 297 -12.47 -32.78 7.66
N THR A 298 -13.23 -33.85 7.43
CA THR A 298 -13.64 -34.78 8.49
C THR A 298 -12.71 -35.99 8.48
N ALA A 299 -11.80 -36.04 9.46
CA ALA A 299 -10.98 -37.23 9.70
C ALA A 299 -11.72 -38.16 10.68
N ASP A 300 -12.07 -39.37 10.24
CA ASP A 300 -12.62 -40.43 11.09
C ASP A 300 -11.49 -41.29 11.70
N PRO A 301 -11.34 -41.36 13.04
CA PRO A 301 -10.27 -42.10 13.68
C PRO A 301 -10.76 -43.44 14.26
N ARG A 302 -10.87 -44.51 13.44
CA ARG A 302 -11.08 -45.89 13.97
C ARG A 302 -10.83 -47.07 12.99
N ALA A 303 -9.57 -47.51 12.82
CA ALA A 303 -9.23 -48.92 12.49
C ALA A 303 -7.72 -49.23 12.66
N PRO A 304 -7.30 -50.45 13.10
CA PRO A 304 -5.89 -50.80 13.37
C PRO A 304 -5.15 -51.44 12.16
N PRO A 305 -3.80 -51.50 12.19
CA PRO A 305 -3.00 -51.91 11.04
C PRO A 305 -2.90 -53.44 10.85
N ARG A 306 -2.82 -53.89 9.58
CA ARG A 306 -2.33 -55.23 9.23
C ARG A 306 -1.14 -55.14 8.25
N ARG A 307 -0.09 -55.88 8.58
CA ARG A 307 1.09 -56.13 7.73
C ARG A 307 0.69 -56.83 6.42
N ALA A 308 1.32 -56.47 5.31
CA ALA A 308 2.36 -57.27 4.65
C ALA A 308 2.59 -56.81 3.19
N ALA A 309 3.85 -56.71 2.79
CA ALA A 309 4.24 -56.90 1.38
C ALA A 309 4.41 -58.41 1.13
N PRO A 310 4.23 -58.90 -0.11
CA PRO A 310 5.36 -58.89 -1.03
C PRO A 310 5.02 -58.54 -2.50
N SER A 311 6.07 -58.36 -3.30
CA SER A 311 6.09 -58.22 -4.76
C SER A 311 6.34 -59.60 -5.44
N PRO A 312 6.65 -59.70 -6.75
CA PRO A 312 5.80 -59.38 -7.91
C PRO A 312 5.73 -60.55 -8.94
N THR A 313 4.71 -60.62 -9.80
CA THR A 313 4.72 -61.51 -10.99
C THR A 313 3.93 -60.97 -12.20
N SER A 314 4.20 -61.57 -13.36
CA SER A 314 3.98 -61.11 -14.73
C SER A 314 2.71 -61.63 -15.45
N SER A 315 2.17 -60.85 -16.40
CA SER A 315 1.69 -61.25 -17.76
C SER A 315 1.08 -60.00 -18.43
N SER A 316 1.38 -59.55 -19.65
CA SER A 316 1.64 -60.15 -20.98
C SER A 316 0.40 -60.38 -21.86
N SER A 317 -0.04 -59.34 -22.58
CA SER A 317 -0.66 -59.43 -23.92
C SER A 317 -0.53 -58.06 -24.61
N THR A 318 0.41 -57.83 -25.53
CA THR A 318 0.34 -58.18 -26.97
C THR A 318 -0.66 -57.31 -27.76
N CYS A 319 -0.14 -56.27 -28.42
CA CYS A 319 -0.61 -55.89 -29.75
C CYS A 319 0.58 -55.33 -30.55
N GLN A 320 0.88 -55.94 -31.69
CA GLN A 320 2.00 -55.59 -32.56
C GLN A 320 1.62 -54.58 -33.65
N SER A 321 2.68 -54.04 -34.27
CA SER A 321 2.75 -53.27 -35.52
C SER A 321 2.31 -51.79 -35.48
N THR A 322 2.92 -50.86 -36.23
CA THR A 322 4.09 -50.97 -37.14
C THR A 322 5.26 -50.02 -36.77
N ARG A 323 6.43 -50.30 -37.35
CA ARG A 323 7.56 -49.40 -37.67
C ARG A 323 8.01 -49.79 -39.09
N PRO A 324 8.62 -48.90 -39.91
CA PRO A 324 9.94 -48.29 -39.68
C PRO A 324 9.99 -46.82 -40.15
N THR A 325 11.08 -46.05 -40.26
CA THR A 325 12.56 -46.10 -40.04
C THR A 325 12.91 -44.78 -39.30
N GLY A 326 14.05 -44.50 -38.63
CA GLY A 326 15.36 -45.12 -38.58
C GLY A 326 16.43 -44.00 -38.55
N ALA A 327 17.01 -43.70 -37.38
CA ALA A 327 18.24 -42.90 -37.22
C ALA A 327 18.92 -43.24 -35.88
N LYS A 328 20.25 -43.18 -35.82
CA LYS A 328 21.10 -43.70 -34.74
C LYS A 328 21.95 -42.60 -34.08
N LEU A 329 22.15 -42.73 -32.76
CA LEU A 329 23.29 -42.19 -31.98
C LEU A 329 23.42 -40.64 -31.94
N SER A 330 24.11 -40.00 -30.99
CA SER A 330 24.97 -40.48 -29.90
C SER A 330 24.85 -39.60 -28.64
N THR A 331 25.21 -40.17 -27.48
CA THR A 331 25.52 -39.46 -26.23
C THR A 331 26.80 -38.60 -26.33
N LEU A 332 26.85 -37.48 -25.60
CA LEU A 332 28.09 -36.97 -25.00
C LEU A 332 27.80 -36.16 -23.72
N ARG A 333 28.69 -36.26 -22.73
CA ARG A 333 28.68 -35.57 -21.43
C ARG A 333 29.79 -34.51 -21.38
N GLY A 334 29.61 -33.51 -20.52
CA GLY A 334 30.69 -32.65 -19.99
C GLY A 334 30.97 -31.40 -20.83
N ALA A 335 31.62 -30.35 -20.31
CA ALA A 335 31.99 -30.05 -18.91
C ALA A 335 32.21 -28.53 -18.77
N ARG A 336 32.48 -28.05 -17.55
CA ARG A 336 32.76 -26.63 -17.25
C ARG A 336 34.01 -26.10 -17.98
N SER A 337 34.06 -24.79 -18.23
CA SER A 337 35.31 -24.03 -18.18
C SER A 337 35.11 -22.70 -17.44
N GLU A 338 36.07 -22.39 -16.57
CA GLU A 338 36.23 -21.07 -15.96
C GLU A 338 37.12 -20.21 -16.86
N ALA A 339 36.93 -18.89 -16.85
CA ALA A 339 37.79 -17.95 -17.57
C ALA A 339 38.36 -16.90 -16.60
N SER A 340 39.61 -17.11 -16.19
CA SER A 340 40.37 -16.15 -15.39
C SER A 340 40.83 -14.97 -16.25
N VAL A 341 40.61 -13.73 -15.77
CA VAL A 341 41.24 -12.52 -16.33
C VAL A 341 42.41 -12.12 -15.44
N ARG A 342 43.61 -12.02 -16.01
CA ARG A 342 44.83 -11.58 -15.32
C ARG A 342 44.90 -10.06 -15.25
N LEU A 343 45.39 -9.55 -14.12
CA LEU A 343 45.92 -8.19 -14.00
C LEU A 343 47.16 -8.00 -14.88
N ALA A 344 47.28 -6.82 -15.48
CA ALA A 344 48.55 -6.26 -15.94
C ALA A 344 48.73 -4.87 -15.32
N ARG A 345 49.89 -4.64 -14.68
CA ARG A 345 50.38 -3.32 -14.27
C ARG A 345 51.47 -2.90 -15.27
N GLY A 346 51.62 -1.61 -15.55
CA GLY A 346 52.87 -1.07 -16.10
C GLY A 346 52.74 0.08 -17.09
N ALA A 347 52.46 1.29 -16.58
CA ALA A 347 52.99 2.58 -17.01
C ALA A 347 52.51 3.65 -16.03
#